data_AF-G3LLX8-F1
#
_entry.id   AF-G3LLX8-F1
#
_cell.length_a   1.000
_cell.length_b   1.000
_cell.length_c   1.000
_cell.angle_alpha   90.00
_cell.angle_beta   90.00
_cell.angle_gamma   90.00
#
_symmetry.space_group_name_H-M   'P 1'
#
loop_
_entity.id
_entity.type
_entity.pdbx_description
1 polymer ?
#
loop_
_entity_poly.entity_id
_entity_poly.type
_entity_poly.pdbx_seq_one_letter_code
_entity_poly.pdbx_strand_id
1 'polypeptide(L)'
;VSGAQPLLLPSGMGGAYLLQTGKGHNIAVAKPVDEEPLAFNNPKKSGNLMLGQPGMKHSIPVGETGIRELAAYLLDYQGFSGVPPTALVSISHVPFHVSDAFSFSSMPYKVASLQRFVGHDYDAGELGPGSFTVTSVHRIGILDVRVLNLDRHAGNMLVKRCDKKECYNRLGTAELVPID
;
A
#
# COMPACT_ATOMS: atom_id res chain seq x y z
N VAL A 1 6.15 -28.13 6.00
CA VAL A 1 5.76 -27.19 4.92
C VAL A 1 6.07 -25.79 5.40
N SER A 2 7.04 -25.10 4.79
CA SER A 2 7.42 -23.75 5.22
C SER A 2 6.42 -22.77 4.60
N GLY A 3 5.28 -22.55 5.26
CA GLY A 3 4.31 -21.54 4.84
C GLY A 3 4.79 -20.15 5.23
N ALA A 4 4.76 -19.19 4.31
CA ALA A 4 4.97 -17.80 4.65
C ALA A 4 3.80 -17.33 5.53
N GLN A 5 4.09 -16.80 6.72
CA GLN A 5 3.09 -16.17 7.57
C GLN A 5 3.07 -14.67 7.27
N PRO A 6 2.01 -14.15 6.66
CA PRO A 6 1.88 -12.71 6.44
C PRO A 6 1.76 -11.99 7.78
N LEU A 7 2.54 -10.92 7.98
CA LEU A 7 2.46 -10.12 9.19
C LEU A 7 1.47 -8.98 8.98
N LEU A 8 0.36 -8.98 9.73
CA LEU A 8 -0.62 -7.89 9.69
C LEU A 8 0.01 -6.59 10.24
N LEU A 9 -0.08 -5.53 9.45
CA LEU A 9 0.33 -4.18 9.86
C LEU A 9 -0.69 -3.58 10.84
N PRO A 10 -0.24 -3.04 11.98
CA PRO A 10 -1.13 -2.47 12.99
C PRO A 10 -1.73 -1.13 12.54
N SER A 11 -1.03 -0.37 11.70
CA SER A 11 -1.45 0.93 11.17
C SER A 11 -2.42 0.80 10.00
N GLY A 12 -3.19 1.86 9.74
CA GLY A 12 -4.20 1.94 8.66
C GLY A 12 -5.59 1.44 9.07
N MET A 13 -6.56 1.49 8.17
CA MET A 13 -7.98 1.15 8.45
C MET A 13 -8.43 -0.22 7.91
N GLY A 14 -7.68 -0.81 6.98
CA GLY A 14 -7.95 -2.13 6.40
C GLY A 14 -6.88 -3.17 6.75
N GLY A 15 -7.01 -4.34 6.15
CA GLY A 15 -6.02 -5.41 6.14
C GLY A 15 -4.85 -5.07 5.22
N ALA A 16 -3.65 -4.94 5.80
CA ALA A 16 -2.41 -4.76 5.06
C ALA A 16 -1.36 -5.68 5.67
N TYR A 17 -0.73 -6.51 4.84
CA TYR A 17 0.12 -7.60 5.29
C TYR A 17 1.51 -7.51 4.70
N LEU A 18 2.54 -7.53 5.55
CA LEU A 18 3.91 -7.72 5.10
C LEU A 18 4.17 -9.18 4.76
N LEU A 19 4.58 -9.42 3.53
CA LEU A 19 5.12 -10.70 3.10
C LEU A 19 6.62 -10.70 3.32
N GLN A 20 7.12 -11.77 3.93
CA GLN A 20 8.52 -11.94 4.29
C GLN A 20 9.13 -13.20 3.67
N THR A 21 10.42 -13.13 3.36
CA THR A 21 11.22 -14.33 3.09
C THR A 21 11.33 -15.20 4.35
N GLY A 22 11.74 -16.47 4.19
CA GLY A 22 12.05 -17.34 5.34
C GLY A 22 13.17 -16.83 6.26
N LYS A 23 13.88 -15.77 5.87
CA LYS A 23 14.90 -15.07 6.67
C LYS A 23 14.36 -13.82 7.38
N GLY A 24 13.06 -13.54 7.30
CA GLY A 24 12.42 -12.36 7.90
C GLY A 24 12.54 -11.06 7.08
N HIS A 25 13.15 -11.07 5.89
CA HIS A 25 13.22 -9.88 5.04
C HIS A 25 11.87 -9.58 4.39
N ASN A 26 11.37 -8.35 4.56
CA ASN A 26 10.17 -7.85 3.90
C ASN A 26 10.37 -7.76 2.37
N ILE A 27 9.42 -8.29 1.60
CA ILE A 27 9.49 -8.32 0.13
C ILE A 27 8.32 -7.60 -0.54
N ALA A 28 7.14 -7.64 0.07
CA ALA A 28 5.94 -7.06 -0.48
C ALA A 28 4.94 -6.72 0.62
N VAL A 29 4.02 -5.81 0.30
CA VAL A 29 2.81 -5.55 1.06
C VAL A 29 1.63 -6.09 0.25
N ALA A 30 0.81 -6.93 0.86
CA ALA A 30 -0.43 -7.44 0.29
C ALA A 30 -1.63 -6.79 1.00
N LYS A 31 -2.57 -6.23 0.23
CA LYS A 31 -3.82 -5.68 0.75
C LYS A 31 -5.00 -6.42 0.11
N PRO A 32 -5.61 -7.39 0.81
CA PRO A 32 -6.77 -8.12 0.29
C PRO A 32 -7.99 -7.19 0.11
N VAL A 33 -8.67 -7.31 -1.03
CA VAL A 33 -9.79 -6.41 -1.40
C VAL A 33 -11.00 -6.56 -0.48
N ASP A 34 -11.20 -7.75 0.10
CA ASP A 34 -12.28 -8.06 1.03
C ASP A 34 -11.97 -7.62 2.47
N GLU A 35 -10.78 -7.08 2.71
CA GLU A 35 -10.32 -6.57 4.00
C GLU A 35 -10.10 -5.05 4.01
N GLU A 36 -10.50 -4.36 2.93
CA GLU A 36 -10.48 -2.90 2.84
C GLU A 36 -11.26 -2.23 4.01
N PRO A 37 -11.06 -0.92 4.26
CA PRO A 37 -11.88 -0.20 5.23
C PRO A 37 -13.38 -0.43 4.99
N LEU A 38 -14.11 -0.76 6.05
CA LEU A 38 -15.54 -1.13 6.04
C LEU A 38 -15.89 -2.46 5.35
N ALA A 39 -14.95 -3.15 4.71
CA ALA A 39 -15.19 -4.44 4.06
C ALA A 39 -15.49 -5.55 5.08
N PHE A 40 -16.37 -6.48 4.71
CA PHE A 40 -16.86 -7.52 5.61
C PHE A 40 -15.79 -8.36 6.32
N ASN A 41 -14.64 -8.63 5.67
CA ASN A 41 -13.55 -9.40 6.27
C ASN A 41 -12.47 -8.52 6.91
N ASN A 42 -12.74 -7.24 7.17
CA ASN A 42 -11.75 -6.33 7.73
C ASN A 42 -11.23 -6.82 9.11
N PRO A 43 -9.92 -7.09 9.27
CA PRO A 43 -9.34 -7.63 10.49
C PRO A 43 -9.36 -6.67 11.68
N LYS A 44 -9.61 -5.38 11.42
CA LYS A 44 -9.72 -4.32 12.44
C LYS A 44 -11.15 -4.15 12.95
N LYS A 45 -12.06 -5.07 12.61
CA LYS A 45 -13.44 -5.17 13.11
C LYS A 45 -14.31 -3.93 12.85
N SER A 46 -14.00 -3.18 11.80
CA SER A 46 -14.76 -2.01 11.35
C SER A 46 -15.66 -2.31 10.15
N GLY A 47 -15.78 -3.59 9.77
CA GLY A 47 -16.33 -4.01 8.48
C GLY A 47 -17.71 -4.69 8.54
N ASN A 48 -18.63 -4.21 7.71
CA ASN A 48 -19.95 -4.84 7.50
C ASN A 48 -20.44 -4.74 6.05
N LEU A 49 -19.66 -4.10 5.16
CA LEU A 49 -20.04 -3.87 3.78
C LEU A 49 -19.53 -4.97 2.87
N MET A 50 -20.36 -5.32 1.89
CA MET A 50 -20.00 -6.20 0.78
C MET A 50 -19.20 -5.44 -0.28
N LEU A 51 -18.44 -6.17 -1.09
CA LEU A 51 -17.73 -5.59 -2.24
C LEU A 51 -18.70 -4.85 -3.18
N GLY A 52 -18.28 -3.71 -3.72
CA GLY A 52 -19.07 -2.88 -4.63
C GLY A 52 -20.08 -1.95 -3.94
N GLN A 53 -20.27 -2.05 -2.62
CA GLN A 53 -21.04 -1.04 -1.87
C GLN A 53 -20.24 0.26 -1.71
N PRO A 54 -20.90 1.42 -1.53
CA PRO A 54 -20.20 2.69 -1.31
C PRO A 54 -19.24 2.60 -0.12
N GLY A 55 -17.95 2.88 -0.34
CA GLY A 55 -16.92 2.86 0.69
C GLY A 55 -16.85 4.15 1.50
N MET A 56 -15.74 4.33 2.23
CA MET A 56 -15.49 5.55 3.02
C MET A 56 -15.55 6.83 2.19
N LYS A 57 -15.05 6.77 0.94
CA LYS A 57 -15.29 7.80 -0.06
C LYS A 57 -16.43 7.30 -0.92
N HIS A 58 -17.54 8.03 -1.00
CA HIS A 58 -18.72 7.62 -1.76
C HIS A 58 -18.42 7.36 -3.25
N SER A 59 -17.34 7.95 -3.78
CA SER A 59 -16.87 7.74 -5.16
C SER A 59 -16.02 6.49 -5.36
N ILE A 60 -15.65 5.77 -4.30
CA ILE A 60 -14.81 4.56 -4.34
C ILE A 60 -15.56 3.43 -3.63
N PRO A 61 -16.10 2.46 -4.37
CA PRO A 61 -16.71 1.27 -3.79
C PRO A 61 -15.70 0.43 -2.99
N VAL A 62 -16.21 -0.30 -1.99
CA VAL A 62 -15.42 -1.25 -1.21
C VAL A 62 -14.85 -2.34 -2.13
N GLY A 63 -13.54 -2.58 -2.05
CA GLY A 63 -12.83 -3.59 -2.84
C GLY A 63 -12.24 -3.09 -4.15
N GLU A 64 -12.43 -1.81 -4.49
CA GLU A 64 -11.90 -1.21 -5.71
C GLU A 64 -10.58 -0.46 -5.49
N THR A 65 -10.10 -0.35 -4.24
CA THR A 65 -8.87 0.37 -3.92
C THR A 65 -7.66 -0.32 -4.56
N GLY A 66 -7.61 -1.66 -4.52
CA GLY A 66 -6.51 -2.43 -5.13
C GLY A 66 -6.32 -2.20 -6.64
N ILE A 67 -7.41 -1.94 -7.39
CA ILE A 67 -7.32 -1.60 -8.82
C ILE A 67 -6.71 -0.21 -9.01
N ARG A 68 -7.03 0.74 -8.12
CA ARG A 68 -6.46 2.09 -8.16
C ARG A 68 -4.96 2.08 -7.87
N GLU A 69 -4.49 1.22 -6.95
CA GLU A 69 -3.06 1.03 -6.68
C GLU A 69 -2.32 0.46 -7.91
N LEU A 70 -2.90 -0.55 -8.57
CA LEU A 70 -2.36 -1.07 -9.83
C LEU A 70 -2.32 0.02 -10.90
N ALA A 71 -3.38 0.80 -11.05
CA ALA A 71 -3.46 1.88 -12.02
C ALA A 71 -2.39 2.95 -11.76
N ALA A 72 -2.11 3.31 -10.51
CA ALA A 72 -1.05 4.25 -10.15
C ALA A 72 0.32 3.78 -10.65
N TYR A 73 0.64 2.50 -10.48
CA TYR A 73 1.89 1.93 -11.01
C TYR A 73 1.92 1.90 -12.54
N LEU A 74 0.83 1.48 -13.20
CA LEU A 74 0.77 1.42 -14.67
C LEU A 74 0.83 2.81 -15.33
N LEU A 75 0.28 3.84 -14.68
CA LEU A 75 0.26 5.21 -15.18
C LEU A 75 1.55 6.00 -14.85
N ASP A 76 2.41 5.44 -13.99
CA ASP A 76 3.74 5.94 -13.71
C ASP A 76 4.72 5.60 -14.84
N TYR A 77 4.60 6.36 -15.93
CA TYR A 77 5.37 6.16 -17.15
C TYR A 77 6.88 6.20 -16.88
N GLN A 78 7.56 5.10 -17.20
CA GLN A 78 9.01 4.91 -16.98
C GLN A 78 9.47 5.12 -15.52
N GLY A 79 8.56 5.01 -14.53
CA GLY A 79 8.88 5.24 -13.13
C GLY A 79 9.18 6.72 -12.81
N PHE A 80 8.57 7.66 -13.54
CA PHE A 80 8.74 9.10 -13.36
C PHE A 80 8.43 9.55 -11.91
N SER A 81 7.36 9.01 -11.32
CA SER A 81 6.91 9.30 -9.96
C SER A 81 7.46 8.33 -8.92
N GLY A 82 8.02 7.20 -9.35
CA GLY A 82 8.67 6.23 -8.48
C GLY A 82 7.70 5.33 -7.74
N VAL A 83 6.50 5.09 -8.29
CA VAL A 83 5.52 4.17 -7.70
C VAL A 83 6.13 2.76 -7.68
N PRO A 84 6.19 2.07 -6.54
CA PRO A 84 6.73 0.73 -6.49
C PRO A 84 5.91 -0.23 -7.37
N PRO A 85 6.55 -1.23 -7.99
CA PRO A 85 5.86 -2.28 -8.74
C PRO A 85 4.69 -2.85 -7.97
N THR A 86 3.51 -2.74 -8.58
CA THR A 86 2.24 -3.15 -7.99
C THR A 86 1.49 -4.03 -8.96
N ALA A 87 0.92 -5.12 -8.47
CA ALA A 87 0.12 -6.06 -9.25
C ALA A 87 -1.17 -6.40 -8.51
N LEU A 88 -2.25 -6.64 -9.25
CA LEU A 88 -3.43 -7.30 -8.69
C LEU A 88 -3.25 -8.80 -8.84
N VAL A 89 -3.31 -9.54 -7.73
CA VAL A 89 -2.98 -10.96 -7.68
C VAL A 89 -4.06 -11.75 -6.97
N SER A 90 -4.14 -13.03 -7.30
CA SER A 90 -4.90 -14.03 -6.55
C SER A 90 -3.92 -14.84 -5.71
N ILE A 91 -4.10 -14.83 -4.38
CA ILE A 91 -3.18 -15.45 -3.42
C ILE A 91 -3.91 -16.56 -2.68
N SER A 92 -3.46 -17.81 -2.90
CA SER A 92 -4.00 -19.01 -2.23
C SER A 92 -3.18 -19.45 -1.03
N HIS A 93 -3.80 -20.23 -0.13
CA HIS A 93 -3.12 -20.92 0.98
C HIS A 93 -2.34 -19.99 1.93
N VAL A 94 -2.79 -18.76 2.10
CA VAL A 94 -2.25 -17.77 3.02
C VAL A 94 -3.29 -17.48 4.11
N PRO A 95 -2.94 -17.49 5.41
CA PRO A 95 -3.87 -17.30 6.52
C PRO A 95 -4.25 -15.83 6.69
N PHE A 96 -4.94 -15.27 5.68
CA PHE A 96 -5.59 -13.98 5.78
C PHE A 96 -6.83 -14.03 6.68
N HIS A 97 -7.33 -12.87 7.12
CA HIS A 97 -8.45 -12.82 8.06
C HIS A 97 -9.75 -13.27 7.40
N VAL A 98 -10.51 -14.15 8.06
CA VAL A 98 -11.83 -14.61 7.60
C VAL A 98 -12.79 -14.42 8.77
N SER A 99 -13.88 -13.69 8.55
CA SER A 99 -14.87 -13.42 9.60
C SER A 99 -15.57 -14.71 10.04
N ASP A 100 -15.72 -14.91 11.35
CA ASP A 100 -16.31 -16.12 11.97
C ASP A 100 -17.73 -16.46 11.49
N ALA A 101 -18.46 -15.48 10.95
CA ALA A 101 -19.81 -15.66 10.40
C ALA A 101 -19.85 -16.49 9.09
N PHE A 102 -18.70 -16.73 8.47
CA PHE A 102 -18.51 -17.62 7.32
C PHE A 102 -17.62 -18.81 7.70
N SER A 103 -17.96 -19.50 8.78
CA SER A 103 -17.54 -20.90 8.93
C SER A 103 -18.12 -21.69 7.75
N PHE A 104 -17.23 -22.12 6.83
CA PHE A 104 -17.47 -23.04 5.69
C PHE A 104 -17.75 -22.49 4.27
N SER A 105 -17.04 -21.46 3.78
CA SER A 105 -16.82 -21.28 2.32
C SER A 105 -15.39 -20.77 2.02
N SER A 106 -14.44 -21.64 1.69
CA SER A 106 -14.19 -22.17 0.34
C SER A 106 -13.76 -21.16 -0.73
N MET A 107 -13.18 -20.01 -0.37
CA MET A 107 -12.31 -19.33 -1.33
C MET A 107 -10.88 -19.82 -1.11
N PRO A 108 -10.32 -20.66 -2.02
CA PRO A 108 -8.95 -21.14 -1.88
C PRO A 108 -7.93 -20.01 -2.01
N TYR A 109 -8.38 -18.81 -2.42
CA TYR A 109 -7.59 -17.61 -2.65
C TYR A 109 -8.30 -16.32 -2.24
N LYS A 110 -7.51 -15.28 -1.99
CA LYS A 110 -7.98 -13.89 -1.93
C LYS A 110 -7.42 -13.07 -3.07
N VAL A 111 -8.20 -12.14 -3.59
CA VAL A 111 -7.69 -11.10 -4.50
C VAL A 111 -7.08 -9.99 -3.66
N ALA A 112 -5.86 -9.57 -4.00
CA ALA A 112 -5.15 -8.54 -3.26
C ALA A 112 -4.34 -7.67 -4.22
N SER A 113 -4.17 -6.40 -3.88
CA SER A 113 -3.05 -5.65 -4.44
C SER A 113 -1.77 -6.11 -3.75
N LEU A 114 -0.73 -6.33 -4.55
CA LEU A 114 0.59 -6.73 -4.10
C LEU A 114 1.60 -5.71 -4.59
N GLN A 115 2.12 -4.91 -3.66
CA GLN A 115 3.10 -3.89 -3.94
C GLN A 115 4.46 -4.32 -3.40
N ARG A 116 5.52 -4.10 -4.19
CA ARG A 116 6.90 -4.34 -3.74
C ARG A 116 7.19 -3.51 -2.49
N PHE A 117 7.72 -4.15 -1.46
CA PHE A 117 8.15 -3.44 -0.25
C PHE A 117 9.35 -2.54 -0.57
N VAL A 118 9.29 -1.29 -0.11
CA VAL A 118 10.39 -0.34 -0.20
C VAL A 118 10.93 -0.10 1.20
N GLY A 119 12.20 -0.46 1.41
CA GLY A 119 12.90 -0.17 2.66
C GLY A 119 13.03 1.34 2.84
N HIS A 120 12.48 1.82 3.95
CA HIS A 120 12.42 3.23 4.34
C HIS A 120 12.72 3.33 5.83
N ASP A 121 13.08 4.52 6.27
CA ASP A 121 13.37 4.78 7.68
C ASP A 121 12.19 5.48 8.34
N TYR A 122 11.53 6.39 7.60
CA TYR A 122 10.43 7.21 8.11
C TYR A 122 9.40 7.49 7.01
N ASP A 123 8.22 7.95 7.39
CA ASP A 123 7.31 8.62 6.46
C ASP A 123 7.59 10.13 6.40
N ALA A 124 6.99 10.82 5.44
CA ALA A 124 7.22 12.25 5.23
C ALA A 124 6.70 13.12 6.39
N GLY A 125 5.87 12.60 7.30
CA GLY A 125 5.34 13.32 8.45
C GLY A 125 6.39 13.58 9.52
N GLU A 126 7.47 12.80 9.54
CA GLU A 126 8.60 13.00 10.45
C GLU A 126 9.57 14.10 9.99
N LEU A 127 9.41 14.59 8.76
CA LEU A 127 10.29 15.59 8.16
C LEU A 127 9.52 16.86 7.76
N GLY A 128 10.19 18.01 7.88
CA GLY A 128 9.62 19.28 7.43
C GLY A 128 9.63 19.41 5.90
N PRO A 129 8.71 20.18 5.28
CA PRO A 129 8.62 20.34 3.82
C PRO A 129 9.92 20.77 3.12
N GLY A 130 10.79 21.51 3.81
CA GLY A 130 12.11 21.92 3.30
C GLY A 130 13.13 20.78 3.17
N SER A 131 12.80 19.58 3.64
CA SER A 131 13.69 18.41 3.62
C SER A 131 13.58 17.60 2.34
N PHE A 132 12.60 17.91 1.47
CA PHE A 132 12.32 17.13 0.26
C PHE A 132 12.82 17.85 -1.00
N THR A 133 13.15 17.08 -2.03
CA THR A 133 13.50 17.68 -3.32
C THR A 133 12.23 18.23 -3.99
N VAL A 134 12.32 19.43 -4.56
CA VAL A 134 11.20 20.03 -5.32
C VAL A 134 10.77 19.09 -6.45
N THR A 135 11.73 18.39 -7.06
CA THR A 135 11.49 17.41 -8.11
C THR A 135 10.67 16.21 -7.63
N SER A 136 10.95 15.62 -6.46
CA SER A 136 10.17 14.49 -5.93
C SER A 136 8.74 14.91 -5.60
N VAL A 137 8.57 16.10 -4.99
CA VAL A 137 7.26 16.67 -4.68
C VAL A 137 6.44 16.89 -5.95
N HIS A 138 7.02 17.49 -6.99
CA HIS A 138 6.33 17.71 -8.27
C HIS A 138 5.95 16.40 -8.96
N ARG A 139 6.84 15.41 -8.95
CA ARG A 139 6.58 14.08 -9.52
C ARG A 139 5.37 13.40 -8.90
N ILE A 140 5.24 13.43 -7.58
CA ILE A 140 4.10 12.86 -6.86
C ILE A 140 2.85 13.68 -7.13
N GLY A 141 2.92 15.02 -7.04
CA GLY A 141 1.77 15.90 -7.28
C GLY A 141 1.19 15.75 -8.69
N ILE A 142 2.03 15.62 -9.72
CA ILE A 142 1.57 15.38 -11.10
C ILE A 142 0.82 14.04 -11.20
N LEU A 143 1.34 12.98 -10.58
CA LEU A 143 0.67 11.68 -10.58
C LEU A 143 -0.68 11.76 -9.87
N ASP A 144 -0.72 12.35 -8.68
CA ASP A 144 -1.93 12.45 -7.86
C ASP A 144 -3.04 13.24 -8.59
N VAL A 145 -2.69 14.30 -9.32
CA VAL A 145 -3.65 15.02 -10.19
C VAL A 145 -4.17 14.13 -11.31
N ARG A 146 -3.29 13.35 -11.96
CA ARG A 146 -3.67 12.47 -13.08
C ARG A 146 -4.59 11.33 -12.66
N VAL A 147 -4.38 10.77 -11.47
CA VAL A 147 -5.16 9.62 -10.95
C VAL A 147 -6.29 10.04 -10.02
N LEU A 148 -6.47 11.35 -9.82
CA LEU A 148 -7.40 11.94 -8.85
C LEU A 148 -7.22 11.26 -7.48
N ASN A 149 -6.01 11.30 -6.93
CA ASN A 149 -5.76 10.71 -5.62
C ASN A 149 -6.55 11.48 -4.56
N LEU A 150 -7.37 10.77 -3.79
CA LEU A 150 -8.30 11.34 -2.80
C LEU A 150 -7.79 11.21 -1.37
N ASP A 151 -6.60 10.62 -1.17
CA ASP A 151 -6.09 10.26 0.15
C ASP A 151 -4.56 10.42 0.29
N ARG A 152 -3.93 11.24 -0.55
CA ARG A 152 -2.49 11.56 -0.37
C ARG A 152 -2.28 12.30 0.94
N HIS A 153 -1.52 11.70 1.85
CA HIS A 153 -1.03 12.32 3.07
C HIS A 153 0.42 11.94 3.38
N ALA A 154 1.00 12.53 4.44
CA ALA A 154 2.42 12.37 4.77
C ALA A 154 2.82 10.90 5.04
N GLY A 155 1.95 10.12 5.70
CA GLY A 155 2.11 8.67 5.88
C GLY A 155 2.12 7.83 4.59
N ASN A 156 1.69 8.38 3.45
CA ASN A 156 1.69 7.69 2.15
C ASN A 156 2.93 8.06 1.32
N MET A 157 3.93 8.70 1.93
CA MET A 157 5.16 9.08 1.27
C MET A 157 6.34 8.59 2.10
N LEU A 158 7.06 7.61 1.56
CA LEU A 158 8.18 7.00 2.25
C LEU A 158 9.46 7.80 2.03
N VAL A 159 10.29 7.85 3.07
CA VAL A 159 11.60 8.50 3.05
C VAL A 159 12.66 7.54 3.55
N LYS A 160 13.78 7.48 2.82
CA LYS A 160 14.95 6.72 3.22
C LYS A 160 16.09 7.67 3.61
N ARG A 161 16.63 7.49 4.81
CA ARG A 161 17.84 8.14 5.30
C ARG A 161 19.05 7.53 4.60
N CYS A 162 19.94 8.38 4.10
CA CYS A 162 21.20 7.91 3.53
C CYS A 162 22.36 8.33 4.42
N ASP A 163 23.08 7.34 4.96
CA ASP A 163 24.23 7.55 5.84
C ASP A 163 25.51 7.99 5.11
N LYS A 164 25.48 8.13 3.77
CA LYS A 164 26.61 8.63 2.98
C LYS A 164 26.14 9.49 1.81
N LYS A 165 27.05 10.38 1.35
CA LYS A 165 26.98 11.47 0.34
C LYS A 165 26.27 11.19 -1.01
N GLU A 166 25.58 10.07 -1.20
CA GLU A 166 25.08 9.60 -2.49
C GLU A 166 23.58 9.77 -2.74
N CYS A 167 22.71 9.92 -1.73
CA CYS A 167 21.26 10.12 -1.95
C CYS A 167 20.73 11.51 -1.58
N TYR A 168 21.53 12.31 -0.88
CA TYR A 168 21.26 13.73 -0.80
C TYR A 168 21.74 14.33 -2.12
N ASN A 169 20.87 15.06 -2.81
CA ASN A 169 21.36 16.04 -3.78
C ASN A 169 22.35 16.97 -3.04
N ARG A 170 23.20 17.72 -3.77
CA ARG A 170 24.24 18.60 -3.17
C ARG A 170 23.75 19.54 -2.03
N LEU A 171 22.44 19.65 -1.85
CA LEU A 171 21.72 20.44 -0.85
C LEU A 171 21.21 19.69 0.40
N GLY A 172 21.38 18.37 0.57
CA GLY A 172 20.91 17.69 1.79
C GLY A 172 19.41 17.33 1.82
N THR A 173 18.73 17.30 0.68
CA THR A 173 17.30 16.97 0.55
C THR A 173 17.05 15.51 0.16
N ALA A 174 15.98 14.91 0.69
CA ALA A 174 15.60 13.51 0.51
C ALA A 174 14.62 13.30 -0.66
N GLU A 175 14.71 12.15 -1.31
CA GLU A 175 13.75 11.69 -2.32
C GLU A 175 12.55 11.02 -1.66
N LEU A 176 11.37 11.17 -2.28
CA LEU A 176 10.11 10.62 -1.80
C LEU A 176 9.71 9.42 -2.66
N VAL A 177 9.13 8.41 -2.03
CA VAL A 177 8.50 7.29 -2.74
C VAL A 177 7.01 7.30 -2.43
N PRO A 178 6.13 7.51 -3.43
CA PRO A 178 4.70 7.43 -3.22
C PRO A 178 4.29 5.97 -3.03
N ILE A 179 3.56 5.70 -1.96
CA ILE A 179 2.80 4.48 -1.75
C ILE A 179 1.33 4.86 -1.58
N ASP A 180 0.42 3.90 -1.71
CA ASP A 180 -1.03 4.14 -1.47
C ASP A 180 -1.54 5.43 -2.17
#